data_AF-A0A3Q8VJ54-F1
#
_entry.id   AF-A0A3Q8VJ54-F1
#
_cell.length_a   1.000
_cell.length_b   1.000
_cell.length_c   1.000
_cell.angle_alpha   90.00
_cell.angle_beta   90.00
_cell.angle_gamma   90.00
#
_symmetry.space_group_name_H-M   'P 1'
#
loop_
_entity.id
_entity.type
_entity.pdbx_description
1 polymer ?
#
loop_
_entity_poly.entity_id
_entity_poly.type
_entity_poly.pdbx_seq_one_letter_code
_entity_poly.pdbx_strand_id
1 'polypeptide(L)'
;LLSYQVEELNDFALGEHEYSELENEHKRLANSTALAENLQASLMLLSDDDDANLESMLNKVLGITEELVSYDDTLGSVNNMLNEALIQVQESRSELQHYADNLEMDPEYFAELESRLSKAMQLSRKHHVAPEELYQHHQSLVVELTSLDSNDELLEQLQAEVGLYLAQYQQAAQKLSSSRQRHAKALDKLVTESIRELNMPKAKFTIEVNFD
;
A
#
# COMPACT_ATOMS: atom_id res chain seq x y z
N LEU A 1 12.11 10.81 3.77
CA LEU A 1 10.68 10.58 4.09
C LEU A 1 10.00 9.80 2.95
N LEU A 2 10.08 10.29 1.71
CA LEU A 2 9.53 9.61 0.52
C LEU A 2 10.11 8.20 0.30
N SER A 3 11.44 8.04 0.40
CA SER A 3 12.10 6.72 0.27
C SER A 3 11.58 5.68 1.26
N TYR A 4 11.33 6.07 2.52
CA TYR A 4 10.76 5.17 3.53
C TYR A 4 9.30 4.77 3.22
N GLN A 5 8.50 5.70 2.67
CA GLN A 5 7.13 5.41 2.22
C GLN A 5 7.11 4.42 1.05
N VAL A 6 8.04 4.56 0.10
CA VAL A 6 8.18 3.63 -1.03
C VAL A 6 8.67 2.26 -0.57
N GLU A 7 9.65 2.21 0.35
CA GLU A 7 10.16 0.95 0.91
C GLU A 7 9.07 0.16 1.64
N GLU A 8 8.27 0.81 2.48
CA GLU A 8 7.15 0.16 3.18
C GLU A 8 6.08 -0.40 2.23
N LEU A 9 5.75 0.32 1.15
CA LEU A 9 4.78 -0.15 0.15
C LEU A 9 5.36 -1.24 -0.76
N ASN A 10 6.67 -1.20 -1.02
CA ASN A 10 7.40 -2.28 -1.71
C ASN A 10 7.40 -3.56 -0.88
N ASP A 11 7.62 -3.48 0.44
CA ASP A 11 7.58 -4.64 1.34
C ASP A 11 6.20 -5.29 1.39
N PHE A 12 5.13 -4.49 1.27
CA PHE A 12 3.78 -5.02 1.19
C PHE A 12 3.45 -5.62 -0.19
N ALA A 13 4.06 -5.11 -1.25
CA ALA A 13 3.98 -5.61 -2.62
C ALA A 13 2.53 -5.87 -3.08
N LEU A 14 1.63 -4.91 -2.86
CA LEU A 14 0.25 -4.99 -3.35
C LEU A 14 0.22 -4.92 -4.88
N GLY A 15 -0.43 -5.88 -5.51
CA GLY A 15 -0.66 -5.91 -6.96
C GLY A 15 -1.76 -4.95 -7.43
N GLU A 16 -1.78 -4.71 -8.73
CA GLU A 16 -2.86 -3.98 -9.37
C GLU A 16 -4.17 -4.79 -9.27
N HIS A 17 -5.26 -4.17 -8.80
CA HIS A 17 -6.56 -4.81 -8.53
C HIS A 17 -6.59 -5.88 -7.43
N GLU A 18 -5.44 -6.24 -6.83
CA GLU A 18 -5.37 -7.29 -5.81
C GLU A 18 -6.29 -7.00 -4.61
N TYR A 19 -6.36 -5.75 -4.15
CA TYR A 19 -7.26 -5.39 -3.05
C TYR A 19 -8.73 -5.72 -3.34
N SER A 20 -9.19 -5.47 -4.58
CA SER A 20 -10.57 -5.76 -5.00
C SER A 20 -10.83 -7.27 -5.06
N GLU A 21 -9.84 -8.04 -5.51
CA GLU A 21 -9.91 -9.51 -5.51
C GLU A 21 -10.00 -10.05 -4.08
N LEU A 22 -9.12 -9.59 -3.19
CA LEU A 22 -9.11 -9.97 -1.77
C LEU A 22 -10.43 -9.59 -1.08
N GLU A 23 -11.00 -8.42 -1.36
CA GLU A 23 -12.27 -7.99 -0.78
C GLU A 23 -13.44 -8.88 -1.24
N ASN A 24 -13.48 -9.23 -2.53
CA ASN A 24 -14.50 -10.12 -3.08
C ASN A 24 -14.38 -11.54 -2.50
N GLU A 25 -13.15 -12.04 -2.37
CA GLU A 25 -12.88 -13.33 -1.75
C GLU A 25 -13.25 -13.34 -0.26
N HIS A 26 -12.95 -12.26 0.46
CA HIS A 26 -13.33 -12.12 1.86
C HIS A 26 -14.84 -12.12 2.03
N LYS A 27 -15.60 -11.41 1.18
CA LYS A 27 -17.08 -11.44 1.20
C LYS A 27 -17.60 -12.87 0.97
N ARG A 28 -17.00 -13.61 0.05
CA ARG A 28 -17.38 -15.02 -0.23
C ARG A 28 -17.12 -15.92 0.97
N LEU A 29 -15.93 -15.83 1.56
CA LEU A 29 -15.54 -16.67 2.70
C LEU A 29 -16.27 -16.28 3.98
N ALA A 30 -16.44 -14.99 4.28
CA ALA A 30 -17.19 -14.54 5.45
C ALA A 30 -18.63 -15.06 5.48
N ASN A 31 -19.29 -15.13 4.31
CA ASN A 31 -20.61 -15.76 4.19
C ASN A 31 -20.56 -17.27 4.52
N SER A 32 -19.49 -17.96 4.11
CA SER A 32 -19.27 -19.36 4.44
C SER A 32 -18.98 -19.56 5.93
N THR A 33 -18.22 -18.67 6.55
CA THR A 33 -17.96 -18.69 8.00
C THR A 33 -19.23 -18.48 8.79
N ALA A 34 -20.04 -17.48 8.42
CA ALA A 34 -21.34 -17.25 9.04
C ALA A 34 -22.27 -18.46 8.87
N LEU A 35 -22.24 -19.12 7.70
CA LEU A 35 -22.99 -20.36 7.48
C LEU A 35 -22.52 -21.48 8.44
N ALA A 36 -21.21 -21.69 8.56
CA ALA A 36 -20.63 -22.69 9.47
C ALA A 36 -20.99 -22.44 10.94
N GLU A 37 -20.87 -21.19 11.40
CA GLU A 37 -21.21 -20.79 12.77
C GLU A 37 -22.69 -21.03 13.07
N ASN A 38 -23.59 -20.63 12.17
CA ASN A 38 -25.02 -20.86 12.32
C ASN A 38 -25.40 -22.34 12.26
N LEU A 39 -24.69 -23.12 11.44
CA LEU A 39 -24.86 -24.56 11.35
C LEU A 39 -24.46 -25.25 12.65
N GLN A 40 -23.29 -24.89 13.20
CA GLN A 40 -22.83 -25.40 14.48
C GLN A 40 -23.77 -25.03 15.63
N ALA A 41 -24.25 -23.79 15.67
CA ALA A 41 -25.23 -23.34 16.65
C ALA A 41 -26.55 -24.11 16.53
N SER A 42 -26.99 -24.42 15.31
CA SER A 42 -28.20 -25.22 15.07
C SER A 42 -28.02 -26.66 15.57
N LEU A 43 -26.86 -27.28 15.31
CA LEU A 43 -26.54 -28.64 15.80
C LEU A 43 -26.51 -28.71 17.34
N MET A 44 -25.98 -27.67 18.00
CA MET A 44 -26.04 -27.54 19.45
C MET A 44 -27.49 -27.48 19.95
N LEU A 45 -28.33 -26.62 19.37
CA LEU A 45 -29.75 -26.55 19.78
C LEU A 45 -30.51 -27.88 19.60
N LEU A 46 -30.13 -28.68 18.61
CA LEU A 46 -30.75 -29.98 18.35
C LEU A 46 -30.27 -31.07 19.33
N SER A 47 -28.99 -31.07 19.71
CA SER A 47 -28.37 -32.24 20.33
C SER A 47 -27.21 -32.00 21.33
N ASP A 48 -26.96 -30.77 21.77
CA ASP A 48 -25.87 -30.48 22.70
C ASP A 48 -26.02 -31.24 24.04
N ASP A 49 -24.93 -31.49 24.74
CA ASP A 49 -24.89 -32.40 25.91
C ASP A 49 -25.70 -31.91 27.14
N ASP A 50 -26.26 -30.70 27.06
CA ASP A 50 -27.14 -30.12 28.06
C ASP A 50 -28.59 -30.64 27.96
N ASP A 51 -29.22 -30.80 29.12
CA ASP A 51 -30.62 -31.26 29.33
C ASP A 51 -31.72 -30.40 28.65
N ALA A 52 -31.33 -29.34 27.94
CA ALA A 52 -32.17 -28.32 27.32
C ALA A 52 -32.15 -28.34 25.78
N ASN A 53 -31.57 -29.36 25.14
CA ASN A 53 -31.63 -29.53 23.69
C ASN A 53 -33.02 -30.05 23.22
N LEU A 54 -33.34 -29.82 21.94
CA LEU A 54 -34.65 -30.15 21.37
C LEU A 54 -34.99 -31.64 21.45
N GLU A 55 -34.03 -32.53 21.17
CA GLU A 55 -34.22 -33.98 21.25
C GLU A 55 -34.56 -34.44 22.67
N SER A 56 -33.86 -33.92 23.68
CA SER A 56 -34.05 -34.24 25.09
C SER A 56 -35.39 -33.72 25.59
N MET A 57 -35.78 -32.51 25.17
CA MET A 57 -37.10 -31.96 25.48
C MET A 57 -38.23 -32.79 24.86
N LEU A 58 -38.09 -33.22 23.60
CA LEU A 58 -39.06 -34.10 22.93
C LEU A 58 -39.15 -35.46 23.62
N ASN A 59 -38.03 -36.08 23.97
CA ASN A 59 -38.01 -37.35 24.73
C ASN A 59 -38.69 -37.22 26.10
N LYS A 60 -38.48 -36.11 26.82
CA LYS A 60 -39.15 -35.83 28.10
C LYS A 60 -40.68 -35.73 27.92
N VAL A 61 -41.14 -35.01 26.89
CA VAL A 61 -42.57 -34.86 26.60
C VAL A 61 -43.19 -36.19 26.15
N LEU A 62 -42.46 -37.00 25.37
CA LEU A 62 -42.88 -38.35 24.99
C LEU A 62 -43.10 -39.26 26.19
N GLY A 63 -42.16 -39.29 27.15
CA GLY A 63 -42.32 -40.10 28.36
C GLY A 63 -43.54 -39.68 29.20
N ILE A 64 -43.81 -38.37 29.31
CA ILE A 64 -45.02 -37.87 29.98
C ILE A 64 -46.28 -38.27 29.21
N THR A 65 -46.25 -38.16 27.88
CA THR A 65 -47.42 -38.44 27.03
C THR A 65 -47.74 -39.94 26.99
N GLU A 66 -46.73 -40.82 27.02
CA GLU A 66 -46.93 -42.26 27.20
C GLU A 66 -47.66 -42.59 28.51
N GLU A 67 -47.28 -41.94 29.62
CA GLU A 67 -48.00 -42.09 30.89
C GLU A 67 -49.44 -41.59 30.76
N LEU A 68 -49.67 -40.46 30.07
CA LEU A 68 -51.01 -39.92 29.82
C LEU A 68 -51.90 -40.84 28.98
N VAL A 69 -51.33 -41.51 27.97
CA VAL A 69 -52.05 -42.51 27.16
C VAL A 69 -52.52 -43.68 28.02
N SER A 70 -51.78 -44.06 29.07
CA SER A 70 -52.23 -45.10 30.00
C SER A 70 -53.47 -44.72 30.82
N TYR A 71 -53.75 -43.42 30.96
CA TYR A 71 -54.95 -42.89 31.61
C TYR A 71 -56.09 -42.62 30.61
N ASP A 72 -55.78 -42.20 29.38
CA ASP A 72 -56.76 -41.90 28.32
C ASP A 72 -56.20 -42.24 26.92
N ASP A 73 -56.73 -43.32 26.32
CA ASP A 73 -56.34 -43.81 24.99
C ASP A 73 -56.54 -42.77 23.88
N THR A 74 -57.40 -41.76 24.07
CA THR A 74 -57.63 -40.71 23.06
C THR A 74 -56.39 -39.85 22.79
N LEU A 75 -55.43 -39.84 23.72
CA LEU A 75 -54.15 -39.14 23.59
C LEU A 75 -53.11 -39.91 22.75
N GLY A 76 -53.40 -41.14 22.34
CA GLY A 76 -52.47 -41.96 21.55
C GLY A 76 -52.06 -41.30 20.22
N SER A 77 -52.96 -40.54 19.60
CA SER A 77 -52.66 -39.79 18.38
C SER A 77 -51.62 -38.69 18.62
N VAL A 78 -51.70 -37.99 19.75
CA VAL A 78 -50.74 -36.94 20.15
C VAL A 78 -49.36 -37.56 20.42
N ASN A 79 -49.32 -38.71 21.11
CA ASN A 79 -48.07 -39.42 21.36
C ASN A 79 -47.37 -39.83 20.05
N ASN A 80 -48.14 -40.36 19.10
CA ASN A 80 -47.61 -40.72 17.78
C ASN A 80 -47.07 -39.51 17.02
N MET A 81 -47.77 -38.37 17.03
CA MET A 81 -47.31 -37.13 16.40
C MET A 81 -45.99 -36.62 17.01
N LEU A 82 -45.84 -36.70 18.33
CA LEU A 82 -44.60 -36.32 19.01
C LEU A 82 -43.44 -37.26 18.67
N ASN A 83 -43.72 -38.56 18.51
CA ASN A 83 -42.71 -39.55 18.15
C ASN A 83 -42.23 -39.36 16.70
N GLU A 84 -43.17 -39.11 15.78
CA GLU A 84 -42.84 -38.72 14.41
C GLU A 84 -42.01 -37.43 14.36
N ALA A 85 -42.36 -36.42 15.16
CA ALA A 85 -41.59 -35.19 15.27
C ALA A 85 -40.16 -35.43 15.78
N LEU A 86 -39.97 -36.32 16.77
CA LEU A 86 -38.64 -36.69 17.25
C LEU A 86 -37.79 -37.33 16.14
N ILE A 87 -38.37 -38.26 15.37
CA ILE A 87 -37.68 -38.89 14.23
C ILE A 87 -37.25 -37.83 13.21
N GLN A 88 -38.15 -36.92 12.84
CA GLN A 88 -37.86 -35.85 11.88
C GLN A 88 -36.76 -34.89 12.36
N VAL A 89 -36.72 -34.60 13.66
CA VAL A 89 -35.64 -33.80 14.28
C VAL A 89 -34.30 -34.52 14.19
N GLN A 90 -34.26 -35.82 14.49
CA GLN A 90 -33.03 -36.63 14.40
C GLN A 90 -32.51 -36.76 12.96
N GLU A 91 -33.41 -36.93 11.99
CA GLU A 91 -33.07 -36.94 10.56
C GLU A 91 -32.49 -35.59 10.12
N SER A 92 -33.16 -34.48 10.49
CA SER A 92 -32.70 -33.12 10.18
C SER A 92 -31.32 -32.85 10.78
N ARG A 93 -31.06 -33.28 12.02
CA ARG A 93 -29.73 -33.19 12.64
C ARG A 93 -28.69 -33.96 11.83
N SER A 94 -29.00 -35.19 11.43
CA SER A 94 -28.07 -36.02 10.65
C SER A 94 -27.74 -35.36 9.31
N GLU A 95 -28.72 -34.78 8.62
CA GLU A 95 -28.48 -34.03 7.38
C GLU A 95 -27.62 -32.78 7.61
N LEU A 96 -27.90 -32.00 8.67
CA LEU A 96 -27.09 -30.83 9.02
C LEU A 96 -25.65 -31.21 9.38
N GLN A 97 -25.45 -32.33 10.09
CA GLN A 97 -24.11 -32.83 10.42
C GLN A 97 -23.35 -33.24 9.16
N HIS A 98 -24.00 -33.98 8.24
CA HIS A 98 -23.40 -34.33 6.96
C HIS A 98 -23.08 -33.10 6.12
N TYR A 99 -23.93 -32.07 6.16
CA TYR A 99 -23.64 -30.82 5.47
C TYR A 99 -22.44 -30.10 6.09
N ALA A 100 -22.32 -30.10 7.43
CA ALA A 100 -21.18 -29.53 8.16
C ALA A 100 -19.86 -30.23 7.82
N ASP A 101 -19.87 -31.57 7.79
CA ASP A 101 -18.69 -32.38 7.49
C ASP A 101 -18.18 -32.17 6.05
N ASN A 102 -19.08 -31.83 5.12
CA ASN A 102 -18.75 -31.53 3.73
C ASN A 102 -18.39 -30.05 3.48
N LEU A 103 -18.56 -29.19 4.49
CA LEU A 103 -18.21 -27.78 4.37
C LEU A 103 -16.69 -27.65 4.50
N GLU A 104 -15.98 -27.79 3.38
CA GLU A 104 -14.55 -27.51 3.31
C GLU A 104 -14.32 -26.00 3.53
N MET A 105 -14.06 -25.63 4.78
CA MET A 105 -13.49 -24.33 5.13
C MET A 105 -12.02 -24.50 5.45
N ASP A 106 -11.21 -23.56 4.97
CA ASP A 106 -9.82 -23.40 5.36
C ASP A 106 -9.71 -22.16 6.28
N PRO A 107 -9.76 -22.35 7.62
CA PRO A 107 -9.69 -21.25 8.57
C PRO A 107 -8.36 -20.51 8.52
N GLU A 108 -7.28 -21.22 8.19
CA GLU A 108 -5.94 -20.65 8.11
C GLU A 108 -5.87 -19.68 6.92
N TYR A 109 -6.39 -20.10 5.77
CA TYR A 109 -6.49 -19.25 4.59
C TYR A 109 -7.35 -17.99 4.83
N PHE A 110 -8.49 -18.13 5.52
CA PHE A 110 -9.32 -16.98 5.86
C PHE A 110 -8.60 -16.00 6.80
N ALA A 111 -7.85 -16.49 7.78
CA ALA A 111 -7.05 -15.65 8.68
C ALA A 111 -5.91 -14.93 7.96
N GLU A 112 -5.24 -15.60 7.01
CA GLU A 112 -4.22 -14.98 6.15
C GLU A 112 -4.84 -13.85 5.30
N LEU A 113 -6.02 -14.10 4.73
CA LEU A 113 -6.76 -13.11 3.94
C LEU A 113 -7.14 -11.88 4.77
N GLU A 114 -7.68 -12.07 5.97
CA GLU A 114 -8.00 -10.96 6.89
C GLU A 114 -6.75 -10.17 7.28
N SER A 115 -5.64 -10.86 7.57
CA SER A 115 -4.37 -10.22 7.90
C SER A 115 -3.87 -9.34 6.75
N ARG A 116 -3.94 -9.85 5.51
CA ARG A 116 -3.54 -9.11 4.30
C ARG A 116 -4.43 -7.90 4.05
N LEU A 117 -5.75 -8.03 4.18
CA LEU A 117 -6.71 -6.91 4.06
C LEU A 117 -6.51 -5.86 5.15
N SER A 118 -6.29 -6.28 6.39
CA SER A 118 -6.04 -5.39 7.53
C SER A 118 -4.76 -4.58 7.31
N LYS A 119 -3.69 -5.22 6.82
CA LYS A 119 -2.44 -4.54 6.47
C LYS A 119 -2.64 -3.54 5.32
N ALA A 120 -3.41 -3.88 4.29
CA ALA A 120 -3.77 -2.95 3.22
C ALA A 120 -4.51 -1.71 3.76
N MET A 121 -5.48 -1.90 4.66
CA MET A 121 -6.21 -0.79 5.30
C MET A 121 -5.33 0.08 6.20
N GLN A 122 -4.39 -0.52 6.93
CA GLN A 122 -3.45 0.23 7.77
C GLN A 122 -2.56 1.13 6.92
N LEU A 123 -2.03 0.59 5.82
CA LEU A 123 -1.22 1.35 4.86
C LEU A 123 -2.06 2.44 4.19
N SER A 124 -3.27 2.14 3.74
CA SER A 124 -4.15 3.14 3.14
C SER A 124 -4.42 4.33 4.08
N ARG A 125 -4.64 4.06 5.37
CA ARG A 125 -4.80 5.11 6.41
C ARG A 125 -3.51 5.91 6.61
N LYS A 126 -2.35 5.27 6.63
CA LYS A 126 -1.05 5.94 6.78
C LYS A 126 -0.77 6.87 5.60
N HIS A 127 -1.11 6.44 4.39
CA HIS A 127 -0.92 7.19 3.15
C HIS A 127 -2.10 8.11 2.80
N HIS A 128 -3.18 8.09 3.58
CA HIS A 128 -4.38 8.92 3.38
C HIS A 128 -5.05 8.72 2.00
N VAL A 129 -5.01 7.50 1.49
CA VAL A 129 -5.62 7.11 0.20
C VAL A 129 -6.63 5.99 0.40
N ALA A 130 -7.55 5.84 -0.54
CA ALA A 130 -8.42 4.68 -0.55
C ALA A 130 -7.57 3.39 -0.73
N PRO A 131 -7.93 2.26 -0.09
CA PRO A 131 -7.20 1.00 -0.27
C PRO A 131 -7.10 0.55 -1.73
N GLU A 132 -8.15 0.80 -2.52
CA GLU A 132 -8.21 0.52 -3.96
C GLU A 132 -7.19 1.34 -4.77
N GLU A 133 -6.89 2.55 -4.31
CA GLU A 133 -5.96 3.47 -4.96
C GLU A 133 -4.52 3.30 -4.45
N LEU A 134 -4.30 2.46 -3.44
CA LEU A 134 -3.00 2.31 -2.79
C LEU A 134 -1.90 1.88 -3.77
N TYR A 135 -2.24 1.00 -4.72
CA TYR A 135 -1.31 0.60 -5.78
C TYR A 135 -0.93 1.78 -6.69
N GLN A 136 -1.91 2.56 -7.14
CA GLN A 136 -1.65 3.72 -8.00
C GLN A 136 -0.85 4.79 -7.25
N HIS A 137 -1.15 5.00 -5.97
CA HIS A 137 -0.38 5.88 -5.11
C HIS A 137 1.07 5.39 -4.97
N HIS A 138 1.28 4.08 -4.76
CA HIS A 138 2.62 3.49 -4.72
C HIS A 138 3.40 3.78 -6.00
N GLN A 139 2.80 3.54 -7.17
CA GLN A 139 3.44 3.84 -8.46
C GLN A 139 3.78 5.32 -8.62
N SER A 140 2.89 6.23 -8.18
CA SER A 140 3.18 7.68 -8.23
C SER A 140 4.37 8.07 -7.34
N LEU A 141 4.51 7.47 -6.16
CA LEU A 141 5.62 7.73 -5.24
C LEU A 141 6.94 7.20 -5.80
N VAL A 142 6.93 6.04 -6.46
CA VAL A 142 8.12 5.48 -7.12
C VAL A 142 8.60 6.38 -8.26
N VAL A 143 7.68 6.89 -9.07
CA VAL A 143 8.00 7.84 -10.15
C VAL A 143 8.55 9.14 -9.58
N GLU A 144 7.93 9.69 -8.53
CA GLU A 144 8.38 10.90 -7.86
C GLU A 144 9.80 10.72 -7.29
N LEU A 145 10.07 9.61 -6.60
CA LEU A 145 11.38 9.30 -6.04
C LEU A 145 12.45 9.21 -7.15
N THR A 146 12.16 8.49 -8.22
CA THR A 146 13.08 8.34 -9.36
C THR A 146 13.38 9.69 -10.02
N SER A 147 12.37 10.57 -10.10
CA SER A 147 12.55 11.92 -10.67
C SER A 147 13.44 12.81 -9.81
N LEU A 148 13.36 12.67 -8.47
CA LEU A 148 14.21 13.42 -7.54
C LEU A 148 15.67 12.95 -7.64
N ASP A 149 15.90 11.64 -7.66
CA ASP A 149 17.26 11.08 -7.80
C ASP A 149 17.91 11.53 -9.12
N SER A 150 17.14 11.55 -10.21
CA SER A 150 17.62 12.02 -11.51
C SER A 150 17.97 13.52 -11.53
N ASN A 151 17.25 14.33 -10.75
CA ASN A 151 17.50 15.78 -10.67
C ASN A 151 18.78 16.08 -9.91
N ASP A 152 19.11 15.30 -8.88
CA ASP A 152 20.35 15.47 -8.12
C ASP A 152 21.57 15.15 -8.99
N GLU A 153 21.53 14.08 -9.79
CA GLU A 153 22.58 13.77 -10.78
C GLU A 153 22.75 14.91 -11.82
N LEU A 154 21.63 15.45 -12.33
CA LEU A 154 21.66 16.57 -13.28
C LEU A 154 22.26 17.83 -12.65
N LEU A 155 21.98 18.08 -11.36
CA LEU A 155 22.49 19.21 -10.62
C LEU A 155 24.01 19.11 -10.42
N GLU A 156 24.53 17.94 -10.09
CA GLU A 156 25.98 17.70 -10.02
C GLU A 156 26.66 17.92 -11.37
N GLN A 157 26.08 17.41 -12.46
CA GLN A 157 26.60 17.62 -13.82
C GLN A 157 26.66 19.11 -14.18
N LEU A 158 25.58 19.86 -13.92
CA LEU A 158 25.52 21.30 -14.17
C LEU A 158 26.56 22.07 -13.34
N GLN A 159 26.79 21.69 -12.07
CA GLN A 159 27.83 22.31 -11.24
C GLN A 159 29.23 22.06 -11.83
N ALA A 160 29.51 20.85 -12.31
CA ALA A 160 30.77 20.53 -12.98
C ALA A 160 30.97 21.34 -14.27
N GLU A 161 29.91 21.47 -15.08
CA GLU A 161 29.94 22.28 -16.30
C GLU A 161 30.18 23.77 -16.00
N VAL A 162 29.52 24.33 -14.99
CA VAL A 162 29.74 25.72 -14.56
C VAL A 162 31.20 25.93 -14.16
N GLY A 163 31.79 25.01 -13.38
CA GLY A 163 33.21 25.08 -13.01
C GLY A 163 34.14 25.04 -14.22
N LEU A 164 33.86 24.16 -15.18
CA LEU A 164 34.63 24.03 -16.42
C LEU A 164 34.54 25.28 -17.29
N TYR A 165 33.33 25.81 -17.52
CA TYR A 165 33.13 27.00 -18.33
C TYR A 165 33.70 28.26 -17.66
N LEU A 166 33.63 28.35 -16.32
CA LEU A 166 34.29 29.41 -15.56
C LEU A 166 35.81 29.40 -15.78
N ALA A 167 36.44 28.22 -15.72
CA ALA A 167 37.88 28.08 -15.95
C ALA A 167 38.26 28.46 -17.38
N GLN A 168 37.47 28.04 -18.37
CA GLN A 168 37.68 28.41 -19.78
C GLN A 168 37.53 29.92 -19.99
N TYR A 169 36.49 30.53 -19.41
CA TYR A 169 36.26 31.97 -19.43
C TYR A 169 37.46 32.73 -18.85
N GLN A 170 37.93 32.34 -17.65
CA GLN A 170 39.07 32.97 -17.00
C GLN A 170 40.33 32.87 -17.85
N GLN A 171 40.60 31.70 -18.46
CA GLN A 171 41.76 31.52 -19.33
C GLN A 171 41.69 32.40 -20.58
N ALA A 172 40.52 32.50 -21.22
CA ALA A 172 40.31 33.36 -22.39
C ALA A 172 40.44 34.85 -22.01
N ALA A 173 39.85 35.26 -20.88
CA ALA A 173 39.92 36.61 -20.36
C ALA A 173 41.37 37.01 -20.04
N GLN A 174 42.15 36.11 -19.43
CA GLN A 174 43.56 36.37 -19.10
C GLN A 174 44.44 36.45 -20.35
N LYS A 175 44.19 35.62 -21.37
CA LYS A 175 44.85 35.72 -22.68
C LYS A 175 44.56 37.06 -23.35
N LEU A 176 43.30 37.49 -23.36
CA LEU A 176 42.88 38.76 -23.93
C LEU A 176 43.50 39.95 -23.17
N SER A 177 43.48 39.92 -21.84
CA SER A 177 44.09 40.95 -21.00
C SER A 177 45.59 41.07 -21.23
N SER A 178 46.30 39.94 -21.29
CA SER A 178 47.73 39.89 -21.60
C SER A 178 48.04 40.48 -22.99
N SER A 179 47.19 40.19 -23.98
CA SER A 179 47.31 40.78 -25.31
C SER A 179 47.09 42.30 -25.28
N ARG A 180 46.05 42.78 -24.59
CA ARG A 180 45.75 44.21 -24.44
C ARG A 180 46.88 44.96 -23.73
N GLN A 181 47.42 44.44 -22.63
CA GLN A 181 48.56 45.03 -21.93
C GLN A 181 49.81 45.14 -22.83
N ARG A 182 50.07 44.11 -23.65
CA ARG A 182 51.19 44.12 -24.60
C ARG A 182 51.02 45.23 -25.64
N HIS A 183 49.84 45.33 -26.24
CA HIS A 183 49.56 46.32 -27.28
C HIS A 183 49.43 47.75 -26.71
N ALA A 184 48.93 47.92 -25.48
CA ALA A 184 48.93 49.19 -24.76
C ALA A 184 50.36 49.74 -24.61
N LYS A 185 51.32 48.92 -24.14
CA LYS A 185 52.73 49.34 -24.03
C LYS A 185 53.37 49.70 -25.37
N ALA A 186 52.98 49.04 -26.45
CA ALA A 186 53.47 49.37 -27.79
C ALA A 186 52.90 50.72 -28.27
N LEU A 187 51.60 50.94 -28.07
CA LEU A 187 50.93 52.19 -28.41
C LEU A 187 51.46 53.37 -27.58
N ASP A 188 51.70 53.16 -26.29
CA ASP A 188 52.29 54.16 -25.39
C ASP A 188 53.60 54.74 -25.92
N LYS A 189 54.47 53.87 -26.43
CA LYS A 189 55.76 54.26 -27.00
C LYS A 189 55.56 55.07 -28.28
N LEU A 190 54.75 54.56 -29.20
CA LEU A 190 54.49 55.21 -30.48
C LEU A 190 53.89 56.61 -30.29
N VAL A 191 52.89 56.73 -29.41
CA VAL A 191 52.27 58.03 -29.10
C VAL A 191 53.25 58.96 -28.39
N THR A 192 54.06 58.45 -27.45
CA THR A 192 55.09 59.26 -26.77
C THR A 192 56.14 59.78 -27.74
N GLU A 193 56.57 58.96 -28.71
CA GLU A 193 57.51 59.38 -29.77
C GLU A 193 56.91 60.49 -30.64
N SER A 194 55.69 60.32 -31.14
CA SER A 194 55.00 61.35 -31.92
C SER A 194 54.80 62.67 -31.15
N ILE A 195 54.47 62.60 -29.84
CA ILE A 195 54.33 63.81 -29.01
C ILE A 195 55.68 64.53 -28.83
N ARG A 196 56.79 63.78 -28.73
CA ARG A 196 58.13 64.37 -28.60
C ARG A 196 58.58 65.08 -29.87
N GLU A 197 58.24 64.55 -31.03
CA GLU A 197 58.49 65.19 -32.33
C GLU A 197 57.73 66.52 -32.49
N LEU A 198 56.59 66.67 -31.80
CA LEU A 198 55.76 67.88 -31.78
C LEU A 198 56.23 68.95 -30.75
N ASN A 199 57.55 69.10 -30.54
CA ASN A 199 58.15 70.08 -29.62
C ASN A 199 57.82 69.89 -28.11
N MET A 200 57.44 68.69 -27.66
CA MET A 200 57.22 68.36 -26.25
C MET A 200 58.19 67.28 -25.73
N PRO A 201 59.51 67.57 -25.61
CA PRO A 201 60.54 66.56 -25.41
C PRO A 201 60.46 65.79 -24.08
N LYS A 202 59.79 66.35 -23.06
CA LYS A 202 59.64 65.73 -21.73
C LYS A 202 58.30 65.05 -21.50
N ALA A 203 57.35 65.12 -22.44
CA ALA A 203 56.05 64.48 -22.27
C ALA A 203 56.16 62.96 -22.37
N LYS A 204 55.30 62.26 -21.62
CA LYS A 204 55.16 60.80 -21.63
C LYS A 204 53.66 60.47 -21.60
N PHE A 205 53.24 59.62 -22.53
CA PHE A 205 51.90 59.06 -22.57
C PHE A 205 51.92 57.64 -22.02
N THR A 206 50.87 57.22 -21.31
CA THR A 206 50.80 55.88 -20.69
C THR A 206 49.35 55.40 -20.67
N ILE A 207 49.13 54.15 -21.06
CA ILE A 207 47.86 53.43 -21.04
C ILE A 207 47.96 52.33 -20.00
N GLU A 208 47.03 52.34 -19.06
CA GLU A 208 46.91 51.33 -18.04
C GLU A 208 45.74 50.39 -18.38
N VAL A 209 45.98 49.08 -18.30
CA VAL A 209 44.97 48.04 -18.53
C VAL A 209 44.84 47.22 -17.27
N ASN A 210 43.73 47.43 -16.56
CA ASN A 210 43.39 46.72 -15.34
C ASN A 210 42.65 45.43 -15.66
N PHE A 211 42.94 44.38 -14.89
CA PHE A 211 42.26 43.09 -14.93
C PHE A 211 41.92 42.73 -13.50
N ASP A 212 40.66 42.94 -13.14
CA ASP A 212 40.08 42.44 -11.89
C ASP A 212 39.51 41.03 -12.13
#